data_AF-A0A3C0QAR0-F1
#
_entry.id   AF-A0A3C0QAR0-F1
#
_cell.length_a   1.000
_cell.length_b   1.000
_cell.length_c   1.000
_cell.angle_alpha   90.00
_cell.angle_beta   90.00
_cell.angle_gamma   90.00
#
_symmetry.space_group_name_H-M   'P 1'
#
loop_
_entity.id
_entity.type
_entity.pdbx_description
1 polymer ?
#
loop_
_entity_poly.entity_id
_entity_poly.type
_entity_poly.pdbx_seq_one_letter_code
_entity_poly.pdbx_strand_id
1 'polypeptide(L)'
;HLNIEMSVSMSFVVAVAFGVLLAVIGWFLISRVDVDPGADRDFHFASVEKVFTPMMIFTACAMAFAHGSNDVANGIGPLAAVVSIIQSGGEVTQKADLPLWILVLGGTGIVVGLATMGYRVMKTIGSGITQLTPSRGYCATLAAAATVVLASRTGLPVSTTHIAVGAVIGVGLARGVGAIDLRVIGGIIVSWVVTLPVGAALSALFFFTLKGMFT
;
A
#
# COMPACT_ATOMS: atom_id res chain seq x y z
N HIS A 1 13.74 9.48 10.13
CA HIS A 1 13.06 8.65 11.15
C HIS A 1 13.94 7.56 11.75
N LEU A 2 14.92 7.02 11.02
CA LEU A 2 16.16 6.54 11.62
C LEU A 2 17.19 7.63 11.38
N ASN A 3 17.90 8.11 12.41
CA ASN A 3 18.99 9.09 12.31
C ASN A 3 20.24 8.47 11.66
N ILE A 4 20.05 7.73 10.56
CA ILE A 4 21.15 7.19 9.75
C ILE A 4 21.46 8.28 8.73
N GLU A 5 22.46 9.09 9.02
CA GLU A 5 23.03 10.03 8.06
C GLU A 5 23.78 9.26 6.97
N MET A 6 23.04 8.65 6.04
CA MET A 6 23.65 8.14 4.82
C MET A 6 23.95 9.33 3.93
N SER A 7 25.24 9.57 3.69
CA SER A 7 25.69 10.45 2.61
C SER A 7 24.91 10.14 1.32
N VAL A 8 24.61 11.16 0.51
CA VAL A 8 23.94 11.00 -0.79
C VAL A 8 24.63 9.91 -1.62
N SER A 9 25.96 9.84 -1.58
CA SER A 9 26.75 8.79 -2.25
C SER A 9 26.47 7.39 -1.69
N MET A 10 26.37 7.25 -0.37
CA MET A 10 26.08 5.97 0.29
C MET A 10 24.65 5.50 0.00
N SER A 11 23.68 6.41 -0.01
CA SER A 11 22.29 6.11 -0.40
C SER A 11 22.22 5.63 -1.86
N PHE A 12 22.97 6.27 -2.76
CA PHE A 12 23.07 5.83 -4.15
C PHE A 12 23.71 4.43 -4.27
N VAL A 13 24.80 4.18 -3.57
CA VAL A 13 25.48 2.87 -3.60
C VAL A 13 24.58 1.77 -3.06
N VAL A 14 23.90 1.99 -1.93
CA VAL A 14 22.96 1.02 -1.35
C VAL A 14 21.77 0.78 -2.29
N ALA A 15 21.22 1.84 -2.89
CA ALA A 15 20.13 1.71 -3.86
C ALA A 15 20.54 0.92 -5.11
N VAL A 16 21.74 1.18 -5.65
CA VAL A 16 22.28 0.43 -6.80
C VAL A 16 22.56 -1.02 -6.43
N ALA A 17 23.18 -1.29 -5.29
CA ALA A 17 23.46 -2.65 -4.82
C ALA A 17 22.17 -3.45 -4.63
N PHE A 18 21.16 -2.85 -4.00
CA PHE A 18 19.85 -3.47 -3.80
C PHE A 18 19.12 -3.67 -5.13
N GLY A 19 19.21 -2.71 -6.05
CA GLY A 19 18.66 -2.80 -7.40
C GLY A 19 19.28 -3.92 -8.22
N VAL A 20 20.61 -4.06 -8.19
CA VAL A 20 21.34 -5.16 -8.85
C VAL A 20 20.94 -6.51 -8.25
N LEU A 21 20.85 -6.60 -6.91
CA LEU A 21 20.41 -7.83 -6.24
C LEU A 21 18.99 -8.23 -6.66
N LEU A 22 18.04 -7.29 -6.67
CA LEU A 22 16.68 -7.54 -7.16
C LEU A 22 16.66 -7.91 -8.65
N ALA A 23 17.50 -7.29 -9.47
CA ALA A 23 17.62 -7.62 -10.89
C ALA A 23 18.17 -9.04 -11.10
N VAL A 24 19.15 -9.48 -10.32
CA VAL A 24 19.69 -10.85 -10.37
C VAL A 24 18.64 -11.87 -9.93
N ILE A 25 17.92 -11.61 -8.83
CA ILE A 25 16.84 -12.48 -8.38
C ILE A 25 15.72 -12.53 -9.43
N GLY A 26 15.32 -11.38 -9.98
CA GLY A 26 14.31 -11.29 -11.03
C GLY A 26 14.71 -12.05 -12.30
N TRP A 27 15.95 -11.85 -12.76
CA TRP A 27 16.51 -12.59 -13.89
C TRP A 27 16.54 -14.10 -13.62
N PHE A 28 16.98 -14.53 -12.44
CA PHE A 28 16.97 -15.93 -12.05
C PHE A 28 15.56 -16.53 -12.06
N LEU A 29 14.58 -15.84 -11.46
CA LEU A 29 13.18 -16.30 -11.44
C LEU A 29 12.57 -16.37 -12.84
N ILE A 30 12.83 -15.38 -13.70
CA ILE A 30 12.36 -15.36 -15.09
C ILE A 30 13.02 -16.48 -15.91
N SER A 31 14.33 -16.69 -15.74
CA SER A 31 15.07 -17.75 -16.45
C SER A 31 14.62 -19.17 -16.10
N ARG A 32 13.91 -19.34 -14.99
CA ARG A 32 13.31 -20.61 -14.55
C ARG A 32 11.89 -20.82 -15.07
N VAL A 33 11.30 -19.84 -15.74
CA VAL A 33 9.99 -19.97 -16.38
C VAL A 33 10.18 -20.76 -17.67
N ASP A 34 9.69 -22.00 -17.67
CA ASP A 34 9.72 -22.85 -18.86
C ASP A 34 8.69 -22.33 -19.89
N VAL A 35 9.22 -21.77 -20.98
CA VAL A 35 8.44 -21.25 -22.10
C VAL A 35 8.50 -22.31 -23.18
N ASP A 36 7.50 -23.20 -23.22
CA ASP A 36 7.41 -24.27 -24.21
C ASP A 36 7.20 -23.68 -25.63
N PRO A 37 8.21 -23.75 -26.52
CA PRO A 37 8.14 -23.16 -27.87
C PRO A 37 7.31 -24.02 -28.85
N GLY A 38 6.87 -25.22 -28.45
CA GLY A 38 6.14 -26.16 -29.33
C GLY A 38 4.62 -25.95 -29.38
N ALA A 39 4.04 -25.24 -28.40
CA ALA A 39 2.60 -24.94 -28.32
C ALA A 39 2.21 -23.61 -29.01
N ASP A 40 3.16 -22.99 -29.73
CA ASP A 40 3.26 -21.53 -29.87
C ASP A 40 2.42 -20.93 -31.01
N ARG A 41 1.63 -21.71 -31.78
CA ARG A 41 0.78 -21.12 -32.83
C ARG A 41 -0.55 -20.57 -32.31
N ASP A 42 -1.06 -21.05 -31.17
CA ASP A 42 -2.34 -20.61 -30.59
C ASP A 42 -2.21 -20.02 -29.15
N PHE A 43 -1.03 -20.10 -28.50
CA PHE A 43 -0.86 -19.80 -27.06
C PHE A 43 0.10 -18.65 -26.69
N HIS A 44 0.51 -17.78 -27.62
CA HIS A 44 1.46 -16.68 -27.36
C HIS A 44 1.10 -15.81 -26.13
N PHE A 45 -0.19 -15.54 -25.88
CA PHE A 45 -0.62 -14.73 -24.72
C PHE A 45 -0.36 -15.40 -23.37
N ALA A 46 -0.48 -16.72 -23.28
CA ALA A 46 -0.27 -17.44 -22.02
C ALA A 46 1.20 -17.46 -21.61
N SER A 47 2.11 -17.60 -22.59
CA SER A 47 3.56 -17.53 -22.36
C SER A 47 4.01 -16.15 -21.89
N VAL A 48 3.43 -15.07 -22.42
CA VAL A 48 3.73 -13.70 -21.99
C VAL A 48 3.27 -13.45 -20.54
N GLU A 49 2.06 -13.89 -20.17
CA GLU A 49 1.53 -13.71 -18.81
C GLU A 49 2.37 -14.46 -17.75
N LYS A 50 2.99 -15.59 -18.10
CA LYS A 50 3.91 -16.31 -17.19
C LYS A 50 5.14 -15.47 -16.85
N VAL A 51 5.68 -14.68 -17.79
CA VAL A 51 6.84 -13.80 -17.55
C VAL A 51 6.50 -12.65 -16.60
N PHE A 52 5.27 -12.13 -16.66
CA PHE A 52 4.82 -11.07 -15.76
C PHE A 52 4.54 -11.54 -14.33
N THR A 53 4.38 -12.84 -14.10
CA THR A 53 4.10 -13.39 -12.77
C THR A 53 5.20 -13.07 -11.74
N PRO A 54 6.48 -13.39 -11.97
CA PRO A 54 7.55 -13.00 -11.04
C PRO A 54 7.67 -11.48 -10.89
N MET A 55 7.48 -10.72 -11.98
CA MET A 55 7.52 -9.25 -11.94
C MET A 55 6.42 -8.67 -11.04
N MET A 56 5.20 -9.24 -11.08
CA MET A 56 4.12 -8.84 -10.20
C MET A 56 4.46 -9.06 -8.72
N ILE A 57 5.15 -10.15 -8.38
CA ILE A 57 5.54 -10.40 -6.99
C ILE A 57 6.42 -9.26 -6.48
N PHE A 58 7.40 -8.82 -7.27
CA PHE A 58 8.25 -7.68 -6.90
C PHE A 58 7.46 -6.38 -6.73
N THR A 59 6.53 -6.08 -7.64
CA THR A 59 5.72 -4.86 -7.55
C THR A 59 4.69 -4.91 -6.43
N ALA A 60 4.19 -6.11 -6.10
CA ALA A 60 3.35 -6.32 -4.92
C ALA A 60 4.13 -6.09 -3.62
N CYS A 61 5.38 -6.57 -3.53
CA CYS A 61 6.27 -6.25 -2.41
C CYS A 61 6.57 -4.75 -2.32
N ALA A 62 6.84 -4.10 -3.46
CA ALA A 62 7.06 -2.65 -3.51
C ALA A 62 5.82 -1.87 -3.03
N MET A 63 4.62 -2.28 -3.46
CA MET A 63 3.36 -1.70 -3.00
C MET A 63 3.15 -1.94 -1.50
N ALA A 64 3.45 -3.14 -0.99
CA ALA A 64 3.35 -3.44 0.44
C ALA A 64 4.28 -2.54 1.28
N PHE A 65 5.51 -2.32 0.82
CA PHE A 65 6.44 -1.38 1.44
C PHE A 65 5.90 0.06 1.39
N ALA A 66 5.46 0.51 0.21
CA ALA A 66 4.91 1.86 0.03
C ALA A 66 3.70 2.10 0.94
N HIS A 67 2.78 1.14 0.98
CA HIS A 67 1.59 1.15 1.84
C HIS A 67 1.96 1.22 3.32
N GLY A 68 2.89 0.38 3.78
CA GLY A 68 3.39 0.45 5.16
C GLY A 68 4.02 1.81 5.49
N SER A 69 4.79 2.38 4.57
CA SER A 69 5.45 3.69 4.79
C SER A 69 4.46 4.84 4.98
N ASN A 70 3.30 4.79 4.31
CA ASN A 70 2.28 5.83 4.37
C ASN A 70 1.32 5.60 5.55
N ASP A 71 0.83 4.37 5.70
CA ASP A 71 -0.32 4.07 6.57
C ASP A 71 0.07 3.82 8.03
N VAL A 72 1.35 3.55 8.32
CA VAL A 72 1.83 3.45 9.71
C VAL A 72 1.49 4.73 10.48
N ALA A 73 1.72 5.91 9.89
CA ALA A 73 1.45 7.19 10.53
C ALA A 73 -0.03 7.34 10.97
N ASN A 74 -0.97 6.77 10.23
CA ASN A 74 -2.41 6.87 10.53
C ASN A 74 -2.78 6.14 11.83
N GLY A 75 -2.19 4.96 12.06
CA GLY A 75 -2.47 4.15 13.25
C GLY A 75 -1.70 4.61 14.49
N ILE A 76 -0.42 4.92 14.33
CA ILE A 76 0.45 5.23 15.46
C ILE A 76 0.59 6.72 15.77
N GLY A 77 0.16 7.61 14.88
CA GLY A 77 0.22 9.07 15.07
C GLY A 77 -0.47 9.53 16.35
N PRO A 78 -1.74 9.15 16.60
CA PRO A 78 -2.43 9.49 17.84
C PRO A 78 -1.73 8.91 19.09
N LEU A 79 -1.23 7.67 19.01
CA LEU A 79 -0.50 7.04 20.11
C LEU A 79 0.81 7.78 20.42
N ALA A 80 1.56 8.16 19.39
CA ALA A 80 2.78 8.92 19.53
C ALA A 80 2.53 10.31 20.14
N ALA A 81 1.43 10.97 19.77
CA ALA A 81 1.04 12.25 20.38
C ALA A 81 0.76 12.10 21.89
N VAL A 82 0.02 11.06 22.30
CA VAL A 82 -0.24 10.78 23.72
C VAL A 82 1.05 10.51 24.48
N VAL A 83 1.93 9.66 23.94
CA VAL A 83 3.22 9.35 24.57
C VAL A 83 4.12 10.58 24.68
N SER A 84 4.14 11.43 23.65
CA SER A 84 4.91 12.68 23.63
C SER A 84 4.45 13.65 24.73
N ILE A 85 3.13 13.79 24.93
CA ILE A 85 2.56 14.66 25.98
C ILE A 85 2.95 14.14 27.37
N ILE A 86 2.84 12.82 27.59
CA ILE A 86 3.20 12.20 28.87
C ILE A 86 4.70 12.39 29.17
N GLN A 87 5.57 12.18 28.17
CA GLN A 87 7.02 12.33 28.33
C GLN A 87 7.46 13.78 28.50
N SER A 88 6.72 14.74 27.92
CA SER A 88 7.01 16.17 28.01
C SER A 88 6.39 16.83 29.26
N GLY A 89 5.90 16.04 30.23
CA GLY A 89 5.32 16.56 31.47
C GLY A 89 4.01 17.32 31.28
N GLY A 90 3.28 17.07 30.18
CA GLY A 90 2.02 17.74 29.84
C GLY A 90 2.15 18.85 28.80
N GLU A 91 3.35 19.19 28.35
CA GLU A 91 3.53 20.17 27.27
C GLU A 91 3.30 19.55 25.88
N VAL A 92 2.58 20.30 25.03
CA VAL A 92 2.35 19.92 23.63
C VAL A 92 3.53 20.42 22.80
N THR A 93 4.54 19.57 22.63
CA THR A 93 5.71 19.88 21.78
C THR A 93 5.36 19.75 20.30
N GLN A 94 5.90 20.63 19.45
CA GLN A 94 5.66 20.59 18.00
C GLN A 94 6.36 19.42 17.28
N LYS A 95 7.31 18.76 17.95
CA LYS A 95 8.02 17.59 17.44
C LYS A 95 7.82 16.44 18.42
N ALA A 96 6.96 15.49 18.03
CA ALA A 96 6.89 14.20 18.68
C ALA A 96 7.96 13.30 18.06
N ASP A 97 9.03 13.03 18.81
CA ASP A 97 9.96 11.97 18.42
C ASP A 97 9.23 10.63 18.50
N LEU A 98 9.19 9.89 17.39
CA LEU A 98 8.54 8.59 17.31
C LEU A 98 9.49 7.52 17.87
N PRO A 99 9.20 6.93 19.04
CA PRO A 99 10.01 5.85 19.57
C PRO A 99 9.89 4.62 18.68
N LEU A 100 10.99 3.87 18.55
CA LEU A 100 11.04 2.70 17.67
C LEU A 100 10.03 1.61 18.04
N TRP A 101 9.71 1.46 19.34
CA TRP A 101 8.69 0.50 19.79
C TRP A 101 7.29 0.83 19.28
N ILE A 102 6.96 2.11 19.10
CA ILE A 102 5.68 2.54 18.53
C ILE A 102 5.60 2.12 17.06
N LEU A 103 6.68 2.30 16.30
CA LEU A 103 6.77 1.86 14.91
C LEU A 103 6.62 0.34 14.77
N VAL A 104 7.27 -0.43 15.66
CA VAL A 104 7.13 -1.90 15.69
C VAL A 104 5.68 -2.32 16.00
N LEU A 105 5.04 -1.64 16.94
CA LEU A 105 3.63 -1.89 17.27
C LEU A 105 2.70 -1.57 16.09
N GLY A 106 2.94 -0.47 15.37
CA GLY A 106 2.21 -0.14 14.16
C GLY A 106 2.40 -1.17 13.05
N GLY A 107 3.65 -1.56 12.77
CA GLY A 107 3.96 -2.55 11.74
C GLY A 107 3.36 -3.93 12.04
N THR A 108 3.48 -4.40 13.28
CA THR A 108 2.87 -5.67 13.71
C THR A 108 1.35 -5.63 13.62
N GLY A 109 0.71 -4.51 14.01
CA GLY A 109 -0.73 -4.31 13.86
C GLY A 109 -1.21 -4.41 12.40
N ILE A 110 -0.48 -3.79 11.46
CA ILE A 110 -0.78 -3.90 10.02
C ILE A 110 -0.70 -5.35 9.54
N VAL A 111 0.36 -6.08 9.92
CA VAL A 111 0.53 -7.50 9.52
C VAL A 111 -0.61 -8.36 10.05
N VAL A 112 -0.98 -8.21 11.33
CA VAL A 112 -2.09 -8.96 11.95
C VAL A 112 -3.43 -8.61 11.29
N GLY A 113 -3.69 -7.33 11.02
CA GLY A 113 -4.91 -6.89 10.34
C GLY A 113 -5.03 -7.46 8.93
N LEU A 114 -3.94 -7.45 8.17
CA LEU A 114 -3.89 -8.04 6.82
C LEU A 114 -4.12 -9.55 6.85
N ALA A 115 -3.48 -10.26 7.79
CA ALA A 115 -3.60 -11.71 7.92
C ALA A 115 -5.03 -12.16 8.34
N THR A 116 -5.71 -11.38 9.17
CA THR A 116 -7.03 -11.74 9.72
C THR A 116 -8.19 -11.33 8.83
N MET A 117 -8.18 -10.09 8.32
CA MET A 117 -9.34 -9.49 7.65
C MET A 117 -9.02 -8.89 6.27
N GLY A 118 -7.73 -8.70 5.95
CA GLY A 118 -7.29 -8.09 4.69
C GLY A 118 -7.74 -8.84 3.44
N TYR A 119 -7.95 -10.16 3.54
CA TYR A 119 -8.37 -11.00 2.41
C TYR A 119 -9.68 -10.54 1.75
N ARG A 120 -10.61 -9.94 2.52
CA ARG A 120 -11.90 -9.46 1.99
C ARG A 120 -11.70 -8.29 1.03
N VAL A 121 -10.86 -7.33 1.40
CA VAL A 121 -10.56 -6.15 0.59
C VAL A 121 -9.72 -6.54 -0.63
N MET A 122 -8.72 -7.42 -0.44
CA MET A 122 -7.92 -7.95 -1.55
C MET A 122 -8.79 -8.65 -2.61
N LYS A 123 -9.83 -9.37 -2.20
CA LYS A 123 -10.77 -10.01 -3.13
C LYS A 123 -11.58 -8.99 -3.94
N THR A 124 -12.08 -7.93 -3.28
CA THR A 124 -12.86 -6.87 -3.95
C THR A 124 -12.01 -6.12 -4.98
N ILE A 125 -10.77 -5.76 -4.62
CA ILE A 125 -9.87 -5.05 -5.56
C ILE A 125 -9.37 -6.00 -6.66
N GLY A 126 -9.00 -7.23 -6.29
CA GLY A 126 -8.37 -8.19 -7.18
C GLY A 126 -9.28 -8.82 -8.25
N SER A 127 -10.58 -8.94 -7.95
CA SER A 127 -11.54 -9.57 -8.88
C SER A 127 -12.88 -8.85 -8.98
N GLY A 128 -13.20 -7.96 -8.03
CA GLY A 128 -14.51 -7.30 -7.98
C GLY A 128 -14.62 -6.09 -8.92
N ILE A 129 -13.51 -5.42 -9.24
CA ILE A 129 -13.53 -4.24 -10.13
C ILE A 129 -13.34 -4.65 -11.59
N THR A 130 -12.29 -5.42 -11.89
CA THR A 130 -11.98 -5.92 -13.24
C THR A 130 -11.16 -7.21 -13.15
N GLN A 131 -11.14 -7.99 -14.22
CA GLN A 131 -10.36 -9.23 -14.32
C GLN A 131 -8.87 -8.92 -14.53
N LEU A 132 -8.07 -9.16 -13.50
CA LEU A 132 -6.63 -8.94 -13.50
C LEU A 132 -5.88 -10.21 -13.97
N THR A 133 -5.18 -10.08 -15.10
CA THR A 133 -4.14 -11.04 -15.52
C THR A 133 -2.78 -10.60 -14.94
N PRO A 134 -1.76 -11.47 -14.94
CA PRO A 134 -0.44 -11.13 -14.40
C PRO A 134 0.15 -9.79 -14.85
N SER A 135 0.11 -9.51 -16.16
CA SER A 135 0.56 -8.25 -16.76
C SER A 135 -0.21 -7.03 -16.23
N ARG A 136 -1.52 -7.16 -16.06
CA ARG A 136 -2.41 -6.10 -15.57
C ARG A 136 -2.19 -5.82 -14.09
N GLY A 137 -2.06 -6.87 -13.30
CA GLY A 137 -1.76 -6.75 -11.87
C GLY A 137 -0.39 -6.12 -11.65
N TYR A 138 0.61 -6.48 -12.46
CA TYR A 138 1.92 -5.82 -12.47
C TYR A 138 1.80 -4.31 -12.74
N CYS A 139 1.12 -3.91 -13.82
CA CYS A 139 0.94 -2.49 -14.16
C CYS A 139 0.18 -1.72 -13.06
N ALA A 140 -0.91 -2.28 -12.54
CA ALA A 140 -1.70 -1.64 -11.49
C ALA A 140 -0.91 -1.46 -10.19
N THR A 141 -0.21 -2.52 -9.74
CA THR A 141 0.61 -2.48 -8.52
C THR A 141 1.82 -1.57 -8.65
N LEU A 142 2.47 -1.53 -9.82
CA LEU A 142 3.58 -0.62 -10.09
C LEU A 142 3.12 0.85 -10.06
N ALA A 143 2.03 1.17 -10.75
CA ALA A 143 1.47 2.51 -10.77
C ALA A 143 1.05 2.98 -9.37
N ALA A 144 0.40 2.09 -8.61
CA ALA A 144 0.02 2.36 -7.23
C ALA A 144 1.24 2.58 -6.33
N ALA A 145 2.23 1.67 -6.37
CA ALA A 145 3.43 1.76 -5.55
C ALA A 145 4.22 3.04 -5.84
N ALA A 146 4.43 3.36 -7.12
CA ALA A 146 5.13 4.58 -7.52
C ALA A 146 4.44 5.84 -7.00
N THR A 147 3.10 5.91 -7.13
CA THR A 147 2.30 7.05 -6.65
C THR A 147 2.40 7.20 -5.14
N VAL A 148 2.28 6.10 -4.38
CA VAL A 148 2.39 6.12 -2.91
C VAL A 148 3.80 6.53 -2.47
N VAL A 149 4.85 5.96 -3.07
CA VAL A 149 6.24 6.31 -2.71
C VAL A 149 6.52 7.79 -2.97
N LEU A 150 6.05 8.33 -4.10
CA LEU A 150 6.22 9.75 -4.42
C LEU A 150 5.50 10.64 -3.40
N ALA A 151 4.27 10.31 -3.02
CA ALA A 151 3.51 11.04 -2.01
C ALA A 151 4.12 10.93 -0.61
N SER A 152 4.56 9.73 -0.20
CA SER A 152 5.26 9.52 1.07
C SER A 152 6.56 10.32 1.14
N ARG A 153 7.30 10.44 0.03
CA ARG A 153 8.53 11.24 -0.02
C ARG A 153 8.28 12.73 0.16
N THR A 154 7.15 13.25 -0.34
CA THR A 154 6.75 14.65 -0.16
C THR A 154 6.07 14.91 1.19
N GLY A 155 5.84 13.87 2.00
CA GLY A 155 5.15 13.96 3.28
C GLY A 155 3.65 14.23 3.15
N LEU A 156 3.08 14.09 1.95
CA LEU A 156 1.66 14.29 1.73
C LEU A 156 0.88 13.06 2.20
N PRO A 157 -0.08 13.22 3.14
CA PRO A 157 -0.97 12.13 3.49
C PRO A 157 -1.89 11.83 2.29
N VAL A 158 -1.84 10.61 1.80
CA VAL A 158 -2.64 10.17 0.64
C VAL A 158 -3.40 8.90 0.97
N SER A 159 -4.52 8.69 0.30
CA SER A 159 -5.27 7.44 0.43
C SER A 159 -4.66 6.38 -0.50
N THR A 160 -3.92 5.44 0.09
CA THR A 160 -3.38 4.27 -0.62
C THR A 160 -4.48 3.41 -1.24
N THR A 161 -5.66 3.35 -0.60
CA THR A 161 -6.85 2.66 -1.15
C THR A 161 -7.40 3.33 -2.40
N HIS A 162 -7.48 4.67 -2.45
CA HIS A 162 -7.90 5.39 -3.65
C HIS A 162 -6.91 5.20 -4.79
N ILE A 163 -5.62 5.23 -4.48
CA ILE A 163 -4.55 5.01 -5.46
C ILE A 163 -4.64 3.59 -6.04
N ALA A 164 -4.80 2.57 -5.19
CA ALA A 164 -4.91 1.18 -5.65
C ALA A 164 -6.17 0.94 -6.48
N VAL A 165 -7.33 1.41 -6.02
CA VAL A 165 -8.60 1.31 -6.77
C VAL A 165 -8.51 2.07 -8.09
N GLY A 166 -7.96 3.28 -8.09
CA GLY A 166 -7.75 4.09 -9.29
C GLY A 166 -6.83 3.41 -10.30
N ALA A 167 -5.73 2.80 -9.85
CA ALA A 167 -4.83 2.04 -10.73
C ALA A 167 -5.52 0.83 -11.37
N VAL A 168 -6.33 0.09 -10.61
CA VAL A 168 -7.10 -1.06 -11.12
C VAL A 168 -8.18 -0.60 -12.10
N ILE A 169 -8.90 0.48 -11.80
CA ILE A 169 -9.86 1.09 -12.72
C ILE A 169 -9.16 1.54 -14.00
N GLY A 170 -8.00 2.18 -13.90
CA GLY A 170 -7.22 2.63 -15.07
C GLY A 170 -6.83 1.49 -16.00
N VAL A 171 -6.33 0.38 -15.45
CA VAL A 171 -6.01 -0.82 -16.24
C VAL A 171 -7.26 -1.49 -16.81
N GLY A 172 -8.39 -1.46 -16.08
CA GLY A 172 -9.67 -1.93 -16.57
C GLY A 172 -10.22 -1.10 -17.73
N LEU A 173 -10.15 0.23 -17.63
CA LEU A 173 -10.60 1.18 -18.65
C LEU A 173 -9.80 1.06 -19.96
N ALA A 174 -8.53 0.66 -19.89
CA ALA A 174 -7.74 0.36 -21.09
C ALA A 174 -8.34 -0.77 -21.96
N ARG A 175 -9.24 -1.59 -21.40
CA ARG A 175 -10.02 -2.62 -22.13
C ARG A 175 -11.43 -2.16 -22.53
N GLY A 176 -11.80 -0.93 -22.18
CA GLY A 176 -13.14 -0.37 -22.36
C GLY A 176 -13.99 -0.42 -21.09
N VAL A 177 -15.00 0.45 -21.02
CA VAL A 177 -15.88 0.61 -19.85
C VAL A 177 -16.64 -0.67 -19.50
N GLY A 178 -16.93 -1.54 -20.46
CA GLY A 178 -17.56 -2.84 -20.21
C GLY A 178 -16.68 -3.84 -19.46
N ALA A 179 -15.38 -3.58 -19.30
CA ALA A 179 -14.46 -4.44 -18.56
C ALA A 179 -14.39 -4.12 -17.05
N ILE A 180 -15.08 -3.06 -16.60
CA ILE A 180 -15.14 -2.67 -15.19
C ILE A 180 -16.56 -2.81 -14.63
N ASP A 181 -16.66 -3.23 -13.37
CA ASP A 181 -17.94 -3.31 -12.67
C ASP A 181 -18.26 -1.96 -12.00
N LEU A 182 -19.09 -1.15 -12.67
CA LEU A 182 -19.53 0.16 -12.18
C LEU A 182 -20.37 0.08 -10.90
N ARG A 183 -21.04 -1.04 -10.65
CA ARG A 183 -21.84 -1.24 -9.42
C ARG A 183 -20.91 -1.38 -8.22
N VAL A 184 -19.84 -2.17 -8.37
CA VAL A 184 -18.80 -2.31 -7.34
C VAL A 184 -18.10 -0.98 -7.11
N ILE A 185 -17.70 -0.28 -8.17
CA ILE A 185 -17.07 1.05 -8.07
C ILE A 185 -17.98 2.04 -7.34
N GLY A 186 -19.27 2.10 -7.70
CA GLY A 186 -20.25 2.94 -7.01
C GLY A 186 -20.36 2.63 -5.52
N GLY A 187 -20.39 1.34 -5.15
CA GLY A 187 -20.40 0.92 -3.75
C GLY A 187 -19.14 1.35 -2.98
N ILE A 188 -17.97 1.28 -3.63
CA ILE A 188 -16.70 1.74 -3.06
C ILE A 188 -16.74 3.25 -2.82
N ILE A 189 -17.17 4.05 -3.80
CA ILE A 189 -17.25 5.52 -3.66
C ILE A 189 -18.22 5.90 -2.53
N VAL A 190 -19.39 5.27 -2.47
CA VAL A 190 -20.35 5.50 -1.38
C VAL A 190 -19.71 5.16 -0.03
N SER A 191 -18.97 4.05 0.06
CA SER A 191 -18.28 3.67 1.31
C SER A 191 -17.29 4.74 1.77
N TRP A 192 -16.54 5.35 0.85
CA TRP A 192 -15.59 6.42 1.20
C TRP A 192 -16.30 7.66 1.72
N VAL A 193 -17.38 8.08 1.06
CA VAL A 193 -18.18 9.24 1.47
C VAL A 193 -18.84 9.00 2.82
N VAL A 194 -19.33 7.79 3.09
CA VAL A 194 -20.01 7.45 4.36
C VAL A 194 -19.03 7.24 5.51
N THR A 195 -17.82 6.73 5.25
CA THR A 195 -16.84 6.44 6.31
C THR A 195 -16.38 7.71 7.04
N LEU A 196 -16.22 8.83 6.32
CA LEU A 196 -15.80 10.10 6.90
C LEU A 196 -16.77 10.66 7.97
N PRO A 197 -18.08 10.88 7.69
CA PRO A 197 -19.01 11.41 8.68
C PRO A 197 -19.24 10.44 9.82
N VAL A 198 -19.28 9.12 9.56
CA VAL A 198 -19.42 8.11 10.61
C VAL A 198 -18.22 8.14 11.55
N GLY A 199 -16.99 8.17 11.00
CA GLY A 199 -15.77 8.27 11.80
C GLY A 199 -15.71 9.56 12.63
N ALA A 200 -16.08 10.70 12.05
CA ALA A 200 -16.15 11.98 12.76
C ALA A 200 -17.19 11.96 13.89
N ALA A 201 -18.39 11.44 13.63
CA ALA A 201 -19.45 11.33 14.61
C ALA A 201 -19.06 10.41 15.79
N LEU A 202 -18.47 9.24 15.50
CA LEU A 202 -17.99 8.33 16.53
C LEU A 202 -16.85 8.94 17.36
N SER A 203 -15.91 9.63 16.70
CA SER A 203 -14.81 10.32 17.39
C SER A 203 -15.34 11.41 18.33
N ALA A 204 -16.30 12.23 17.86
CA ALA A 204 -16.94 13.25 18.67
C ALA A 204 -17.70 12.64 19.86
N LEU A 205 -18.47 11.57 19.62
CA LEU A 205 -19.21 10.86 20.67
C LEU A 205 -18.26 10.38 21.77
N PHE A 206 -17.21 9.65 21.42
CA PHE A 206 -16.24 9.16 22.40
C PHE A 206 -15.54 10.30 23.15
N PHE A 207 -15.16 11.36 22.44
CA PHE A 207 -14.53 12.52 23.07
C PHE A 207 -15.44 13.18 24.11
N PHE A 208 -16.70 13.44 23.79
CA PHE A 208 -17.63 14.07 24.74
C PHE A 208 -18.00 13.15 25.90
N THR A 209 -18.13 11.84 25.67
CA THR A 209 -18.31 10.87 26.75
C THR A 209 -17.13 10.87 27.70
N LEU A 210 -15.90 10.77 27.19
CA LEU A 210 -14.69 10.79 28.03
C LEU A 210 -14.55 12.12 28.75
N LYS A 211 -14.77 13.25 28.05
CA LYS A 211 -14.74 14.58 28.67
C LYS A 211 -15.73 14.68 29.83
N GLY A 212 -16.97 14.21 29.66
CA GLY A 212 -17.97 14.24 30.72
C GLY A 212 -17.68 13.30 31.90
N MET A 213 -16.85 12.26 31.72
CA MET A 213 -16.43 11.37 32.80
C MET A 213 -15.23 11.92 33.59
N PHE A 214 -14.34 12.67 32.95
CA PHE A 214 -13.09 13.17 33.53
C PHE A 214 -13.10 14.68 33.87
N THR A 215 -14.21 15.37 33.62
CA THR A 215 -14.47 16.75 34.07
C THR A 215 -15.48 16.71 35.19
#